data_AF-A0A8S9VXF4-F1
#
_entry.id   AF-A0A8S9VXF4-F1
#
_cell.length_a   1.000
_cell.length_b   1.000
_cell.length_c   1.000
_cell.angle_alpha   90.00
_cell.angle_beta   90.00
_cell.angle_gamma   90.00
#
_symmetry.space_group_name_H-M   'P 1'
#
loop_
_entity.id
_entity.type
_entity.pdbx_description
1 polymer ?
#
loop_
_entity_poly.entity_id
_entity_poly.type
_entity_poly.pdbx_seq_one_letter_code
_entity_poly.pdbx_strand_id
1 'polypeptide(L)'
;MAHDRFLIVMAIIALAVIFAGCVEDEPSLPTPSPTATPLPKITPMPTPTQTPTPKPTPSPSPTAATGANPMILAAQFDAPGSERDNLNGEWVKIKNIGNMPIDMSGWKLSDEQNHVYNFPNGFELSSGTIVKIHTGTGTNTQTELYWGEKSPIWNNDGDTATLKDKKGRIIDQYHE
;
A
#
# COMPACT_ATOMS: atom_id res chain seq x y z
N MET A 1 -47.04 14.68 27.06
CA MET A 1 -46.98 16.07 27.57
C MET A 1 -45.72 16.69 26.96
N ALA A 2 -45.85 17.16 25.72
CA ALA A 2 -45.85 18.58 25.32
C ALA A 2 -44.41 19.02 25.00
N HIS A 3 -43.99 19.00 23.73
CA HIS A 3 -44.16 20.03 22.69
C HIS A 3 -43.43 21.34 23.02
N ASP A 4 -42.39 21.65 22.25
CA ASP A 4 -41.97 23.01 21.89
C ASP A 4 -41.13 22.89 20.61
N ARG A 5 -41.58 23.10 19.36
CA ARG A 5 -42.32 24.19 18.69
C ARG A 5 -41.63 25.55 18.71
N PHE A 6 -40.77 25.80 17.72
CA PHE A 6 -40.82 27.10 17.04
C PHE A 6 -40.41 27.02 15.56
N LEU A 7 -41.27 27.58 14.72
CA LEU A 7 -41.27 27.58 13.26
C LEU A 7 -41.62 29.03 12.87
N ILE A 8 -40.66 29.82 12.38
CA ILE A 8 -40.83 31.15 11.72
C ILE A 8 -39.63 31.23 10.74
N VAL A 9 -39.74 31.03 9.42
CA VAL A 9 -40.46 31.70 8.32
C VAL A 9 -39.98 33.15 8.04
N MET A 10 -39.51 33.34 6.81
CA MET A 10 -39.52 34.56 5.95
C MET A 10 -38.18 35.10 5.45
N ALA A 11 -38.10 35.06 4.12
CA ALA A 11 -37.14 35.61 3.18
C ALA A 11 -36.80 37.09 3.34
N ILE A 12 -35.56 37.47 2.98
CA ILE A 12 -35.24 38.79 2.41
C ILE A 12 -34.30 38.60 1.21
N ILE A 13 -34.80 39.08 0.08
CA ILE A 13 -34.15 39.21 -1.23
C ILE A 13 -33.22 40.43 -1.19
N ALA A 14 -32.01 40.31 -1.74
CA ALA A 14 -31.24 41.47 -2.21
C ALA A 14 -30.55 41.12 -3.54
N LEU A 15 -31.02 41.80 -4.58
CA LEU A 15 -30.68 41.71 -5.99
C LEU A 15 -29.92 42.99 -6.37
N ALA A 16 -28.69 42.89 -6.87
CA ALA A 16 -27.93 43.98 -7.51
C ALA A 16 -26.53 43.46 -7.91
N VAL A 17 -25.88 43.71 -9.05
CA VAL A 17 -26.12 44.57 -10.22
C VAL A 17 -25.42 43.89 -11.40
N ILE A 18 -26.13 43.77 -12.52
CA ILE A 18 -25.59 43.27 -13.79
C ILE A 18 -24.77 44.40 -14.42
N PHE A 19 -23.49 44.14 -14.72
CA PHE A 19 -22.67 45.05 -15.52
C PHE A 19 -23.19 45.04 -16.95
N ALA A 20 -23.83 46.14 -17.35
CA ALA A 20 -24.13 46.46 -18.73
C ALA A 20 -22.82 46.85 -19.43
N GLY A 21 -22.18 45.91 -20.11
CA GLY A 21 -21.15 46.20 -21.09
C GLY A 21 -21.80 46.63 -22.41
N CYS A 22 -21.56 47.87 -22.82
CA CYS A 22 -21.89 48.36 -24.15
C CYS A 22 -21.18 47.49 -25.20
N VAL A 23 -21.94 46.84 -26.07
CA VAL A 23 -21.43 46.26 -27.31
C VAL A 23 -21.59 47.35 -28.37
N GLU A 24 -20.49 48.00 -28.72
CA GLU A 24 -20.41 48.90 -29.86
C GLU A 24 -20.04 48.06 -31.09
N ASP A 25 -20.88 48.15 -32.11
CA ASP A 25 -20.86 47.40 -33.37
C ASP A 25 -19.84 48.06 -34.31
N GLU A 26 -18.70 47.41 -34.58
CA GLU A 26 -17.67 47.88 -35.51
C GLU A 26 -17.68 47.03 -36.79
N PRO A 27 -17.84 47.62 -37.99
CA PRO A 27 -17.89 46.89 -39.24
C PRO A 27 -16.51 46.37 -39.65
N SER A 28 -16.37 45.03 -39.70
CA SER A 28 -15.11 44.37 -40.09
C SER A 28 -14.78 44.61 -41.57
N LEU A 29 -13.69 45.34 -41.83
CA LEU A 29 -13.07 45.47 -43.16
C LEU A 29 -12.56 44.10 -43.67
N PRO A 30 -12.65 43.79 -44.97
CA PRO A 30 -12.09 42.55 -45.50
C PRO A 30 -10.55 42.61 -45.47
N THR A 31 -9.94 41.72 -44.68
CA THR A 31 -8.49 41.55 -44.63
C THR A 31 -7.98 40.95 -45.96
N PRO A 32 -6.90 41.49 -46.57
CA PRO A 32 -6.30 40.85 -47.74
C PRO A 32 -5.74 39.46 -47.37
N SER A 33 -6.08 38.47 -48.19
CA SER A 33 -5.57 37.09 -48.05
C SER A 33 -4.05 37.06 -48.28
N PRO A 34 -3.25 36.39 -47.42
CA PRO A 34 -1.81 36.32 -47.61
C PRO A 34 -1.46 35.45 -48.82
N THR A 35 -0.69 36.02 -49.76
CA THR A 35 -0.04 35.29 -50.86
C THR A 35 0.86 34.20 -50.28
N ALA A 36 0.62 32.93 -50.64
CA ALA A 36 1.42 31.80 -50.19
C ALA A 36 2.89 31.96 -50.64
N THR A 37 3.78 32.05 -49.67
CA THR A 37 5.24 32.03 -49.89
C THR A 37 5.68 30.58 -50.09
N PRO A 38 6.53 30.25 -51.09
CA PRO A 38 7.00 28.87 -51.28
C PRO A 38 7.84 28.42 -50.09
N LEU A 39 7.56 27.22 -49.58
CA LEU A 39 8.23 26.58 -48.45
C LEU A 39 9.68 26.20 -48.83
N PRO A 40 10.70 26.42 -47.97
CA PRO A 40 12.06 25.98 -48.24
C PRO A 40 12.16 24.45 -48.33
N LYS A 41 12.96 23.97 -49.31
CA LYS A 41 13.27 22.55 -49.50
C LYS A 41 14.08 22.04 -48.31
N ILE A 42 13.48 21.17 -47.48
CA ILE A 42 14.11 20.57 -46.32
C ILE A 42 15.23 19.62 -46.79
N THR A 43 16.45 19.86 -46.35
CA THR A 43 17.60 18.97 -46.59
C THR A 43 17.64 17.95 -45.44
N PRO A 44 17.88 16.65 -45.66
CA PRO A 44 17.89 15.68 -44.57
C PRO A 44 19.01 16.01 -43.57
N MET A 45 18.62 16.21 -42.31
CA MET A 45 19.52 16.36 -41.17
C MET A 45 20.28 15.03 -40.96
N PRO A 46 21.61 15.03 -40.74
CA PRO A 46 22.32 13.81 -40.40
C PRO A 46 21.76 13.21 -39.10
N THR A 47 21.47 11.90 -39.13
CA THR A 47 21.00 11.15 -37.97
C THR A 47 22.02 11.24 -36.82
N PRO A 48 21.64 11.65 -35.60
CA PRO A 48 22.57 11.63 -34.47
C PRO A 48 23.02 10.19 -34.22
N THR A 49 24.33 9.98 -34.17
CA THR A 49 24.92 8.69 -33.78
C THR A 49 24.63 8.48 -32.30
N GLN A 50 23.86 7.45 -31.96
CA GLN A 50 23.52 7.12 -30.58
C GLN A 50 24.81 6.83 -29.78
N THR A 51 25.08 7.62 -28.75
CA THR A 51 26.09 7.28 -27.74
C THR A 51 25.61 6.01 -27.01
N PRO A 52 26.44 4.94 -26.90
CA PRO A 52 26.00 3.73 -26.22
C PRO A 52 25.70 4.04 -24.75
N THR A 53 24.45 3.79 -24.34
CA THR A 53 24.04 3.87 -22.94
C THR A 53 24.91 2.90 -22.11
N PRO A 54 25.51 3.33 -20.99
CA PRO A 54 26.27 2.42 -20.15
C PRO A 54 25.36 1.27 -19.70
N LYS A 55 25.84 0.03 -19.93
CA LYS A 55 25.19 -1.18 -19.43
C LYS A 55 25.05 -1.05 -17.91
N PRO A 56 23.87 -1.29 -17.31
CA PRO A 56 23.71 -1.21 -15.87
C PRO A 56 24.73 -2.14 -15.21
N THR A 57 25.57 -1.57 -14.34
CA THR A 57 26.41 -2.34 -13.44
C THR A 57 25.47 -3.21 -12.60
N PRO A 58 25.67 -4.54 -12.51
CA PRO A 58 24.84 -5.36 -11.63
C PRO A 58 24.94 -4.79 -10.22
N SER A 59 23.80 -4.38 -9.67
CA SER A 59 23.67 -4.10 -8.24
C SER A 59 24.15 -5.33 -7.48
N PRO A 60 24.93 -5.21 -6.38
CA PRO A 60 25.36 -6.38 -5.63
C PRO A 60 24.11 -7.17 -5.22
N SER A 61 23.98 -8.38 -5.77
CA SER A 61 22.98 -9.32 -5.29
C SER A 61 23.26 -9.53 -3.80
N PRO A 62 22.26 -9.41 -2.91
CA PRO A 62 22.48 -9.72 -1.50
C PRO A 62 23.08 -11.12 -1.43
N THR A 63 24.18 -11.25 -0.68
CA THR A 63 24.80 -12.53 -0.39
C THR A 63 23.70 -13.44 0.15
N ALA A 64 23.33 -14.47 -0.63
CA ALA A 64 22.25 -15.37 -0.23
C ALA A 64 22.57 -15.94 1.15
N ALA A 65 21.69 -15.71 2.12
CA ALA A 65 21.83 -16.32 3.43
C ALA A 65 21.84 -17.84 3.23
N THR A 66 22.90 -18.50 3.69
CA THR A 66 23.02 -19.96 3.56
C THR A 66 22.12 -20.63 4.58
N GLY A 67 21.28 -21.56 4.12
CA GLY A 67 20.31 -22.27 4.95
C GLY A 67 18.95 -21.58 5.00
N ALA A 68 18.11 -22.00 5.94
CA ALA A 68 16.83 -21.35 6.20
C ALA A 68 17.03 -20.12 7.10
N ASN A 69 16.33 -19.03 6.77
CA ASN A 69 16.44 -17.79 7.53
C ASN A 69 15.10 -17.03 7.49
N PRO A 70 14.11 -17.43 8.32
CA PRO A 70 12.86 -16.71 8.44
C PRO A 70 13.05 -15.43 9.27
N MET A 71 12.47 -14.34 8.79
CA MET A 71 12.42 -13.04 9.47
C MET A 71 11.06 -12.39 9.31
N ILE A 72 10.69 -11.51 10.24
CA ILE A 72 9.51 -10.67 10.10
C ILE A 72 9.85 -9.58 9.08
N LEU A 73 9.16 -9.61 7.95
CA LEU A 73 9.40 -8.68 6.84
C LEU A 73 8.66 -7.36 7.05
N ALA A 74 7.43 -7.43 7.57
CA ALA A 74 6.56 -6.28 7.77
C ALA A 74 5.40 -6.69 8.69
N ALA A 75 4.77 -5.70 9.32
CA ALA A 75 3.50 -5.85 10.00
C ALA A 75 2.54 -4.72 9.61
N GLN A 76 1.27 -4.91 9.97
CA GLN A 76 0.23 -3.89 10.01
C GLN A 76 -0.55 -4.17 11.30
N PHE A 77 -0.29 -3.39 12.34
CA PHE A 77 -0.98 -3.54 13.62
C PHE A 77 -2.32 -2.80 13.64
N ASP A 78 -2.38 -1.63 13.00
CA ASP A 78 -3.62 -0.86 12.84
C ASP A 78 -4.39 -1.30 11.58
N ALA A 79 -5.48 -2.05 11.77
CA ALA A 79 -6.34 -2.45 10.67
C ALA A 79 -7.13 -1.26 10.10
N PRO A 80 -7.11 -1.04 8.76
CA PRO A 80 -7.88 0.05 8.17
C PRO A 80 -9.40 -0.18 8.35
N GLY A 81 -10.11 0.82 8.86
CA GLY A 81 -11.57 0.82 8.98
C GLY A 81 -12.07 0.53 10.41
N SER A 82 -13.31 0.03 10.55
CA SER A 82 -13.87 -0.38 11.85
C SER A 82 -13.15 -1.64 12.32
N GLU A 83 -12.29 -1.52 13.34
CA GLU A 83 -11.34 -2.54 13.82
C GLU A 83 -12.01 -3.90 14.10
N ARG A 84 -13.23 -3.90 14.64
CA ARG A 84 -13.95 -5.13 14.96
C ARG A 84 -14.47 -5.89 13.74
N ASP A 85 -14.61 -5.21 12.61
CA ASP A 85 -15.15 -5.78 11.38
C ASP A 85 -14.04 -6.19 10.40
N ASN A 86 -12.78 -5.81 10.67
CA ASN A 86 -11.65 -6.03 9.75
C ASN A 86 -10.39 -6.59 10.43
N LEU A 87 -10.52 -7.65 11.24
CA LEU A 87 -9.36 -8.31 11.88
C LEU A 87 -8.38 -8.93 10.88
N ASN A 88 -8.79 -9.17 9.63
CA ASN A 88 -7.84 -9.57 8.58
C ASN A 88 -7.01 -8.38 8.05
N GLY A 89 -7.38 -7.14 8.42
CA GLY A 89 -6.59 -5.95 8.20
C GLY A 89 -5.35 -5.87 9.08
N GLU A 90 -5.34 -6.57 10.22
CA GLU A 90 -4.15 -6.74 11.06
C GLU A 90 -3.37 -7.98 10.61
N TRP A 91 -2.07 -7.83 10.39
CA TRP A 91 -1.25 -8.95 9.93
C TRP A 91 0.24 -8.79 10.19
N VAL A 92 0.94 -9.92 10.16
CA VAL A 92 2.41 -9.99 10.13
C VAL A 92 2.86 -10.81 8.93
N LYS A 93 3.85 -10.32 8.18
CA LYS A 93 4.50 -11.04 7.08
C LYS A 93 5.83 -11.59 7.53
N ILE A 94 6.06 -12.88 7.28
CA ILE A 94 7.34 -13.55 7.52
C ILE A 94 7.90 -14.01 6.19
N LYS A 95 9.16 -13.68 5.94
CA LYS A 95 9.89 -14.09 4.74
C LYS A 95 11.02 -15.04 5.11
N ASN A 96 11.16 -16.15 4.39
CA ASN A 96 12.38 -16.92 4.42
C ASN A 96 13.37 -16.32 3.41
N ILE A 97 14.34 -15.54 3.91
CA ILE A 97 15.39 -14.93 3.06
C ILE A 97 16.56 -15.89 2.79
N GLY A 98 16.50 -17.09 3.37
CA GLY A 98 17.44 -18.17 3.14
C GLY A 98 17.26 -18.84 1.77
N ASN A 99 18.14 -19.78 1.46
CA ASN A 99 18.13 -20.58 0.24
C ASN A 99 17.61 -22.03 0.43
N MET A 100 17.14 -22.37 1.63
CA MET A 100 16.53 -23.66 1.95
C MET A 100 15.13 -23.47 2.55
N PRO A 101 14.18 -24.40 2.31
CA PRO A 101 12.88 -24.39 2.99
C PRO A 101 13.03 -24.59 4.51
N ILE A 102 12.01 -24.19 5.29
CA ILE A 102 11.98 -24.40 6.73
C ILE A 102 10.65 -24.93 7.23
N ASP A 103 10.70 -26.04 7.97
CA ASP A 103 9.57 -26.53 8.75
C ASP A 103 9.37 -25.65 10.00
N MET A 104 8.23 -24.97 10.05
CA MET A 104 7.85 -24.09 11.15
C MET A 104 6.88 -24.77 12.12
N SER A 105 6.72 -26.10 12.07
CA SER A 105 5.93 -26.85 13.03
C SER A 105 6.37 -26.55 14.47
N GLY A 106 5.41 -26.11 15.30
CA GLY A 106 5.64 -25.76 16.70
C GLY A 106 6.31 -24.40 16.93
N TRP A 107 6.56 -23.62 15.88
CA TRP A 107 6.97 -22.22 16.01
C TRP A 107 5.81 -21.37 16.53
N LYS A 108 6.15 -20.16 16.99
CA LYS A 108 5.20 -19.22 17.58
C LYS A 108 5.44 -17.80 17.08
N LEU A 109 4.35 -17.07 16.87
CA LEU A 109 4.34 -15.62 16.75
C LEU A 109 3.57 -15.07 17.96
N SER A 110 4.08 -14.04 18.62
CA SER A 110 3.41 -13.45 19.79
C SER A 110 3.57 -11.94 19.85
N ASP A 111 2.63 -11.26 20.50
CA ASP A 111 2.73 -9.85 20.88
C ASP A 111 3.40 -9.68 22.26
N GLU A 112 3.42 -8.46 22.80
CA GLU A 112 3.96 -8.15 24.13
C GLU A 112 3.06 -8.64 25.29
N GLN A 113 1.76 -8.82 25.04
CA GLN A 113 0.79 -9.27 26.04
C GLN A 113 0.69 -10.80 26.12
N ASN A 114 1.48 -11.52 25.31
CA ASN A 114 1.51 -12.99 25.20
C ASN A 114 0.25 -13.62 24.58
N HIS A 115 -0.43 -12.91 23.69
CA HIS A 115 -1.24 -13.56 22.66
C HIS A 115 -0.31 -14.38 21.77
N VAL A 116 -0.60 -15.68 21.57
CA VAL A 116 0.28 -16.60 20.83
C VAL A 116 -0.43 -17.25 19.65
N TYR A 117 0.09 -17.02 18.45
CA TYR A 117 -0.19 -17.82 17.27
C TYR A 117 0.74 -19.03 17.24
N ASN A 118 0.19 -20.22 17.03
CA ASN A 118 0.96 -21.44 16.85
C ASN A 118 0.93 -21.84 15.37
N PHE A 119 2.10 -21.99 14.76
CA PHE A 119 2.18 -22.43 13.37
C PHE A 119 1.63 -23.86 13.23
N PRO A 120 0.82 -24.14 12.19
CA PRO A 120 0.24 -25.47 11.98
C PRO A 120 1.31 -26.54 11.86
N ASN A 121 1.01 -27.74 12.36
CA ASN A 121 1.89 -28.88 12.16
C ASN A 121 2.01 -29.22 10.67
N GLY A 122 3.24 -29.41 10.20
CA GLY A 122 3.58 -29.62 8.79
C GLY A 122 3.65 -28.34 7.95
N PHE A 123 3.51 -27.14 8.54
CA PHE A 123 3.68 -25.90 7.78
C PHE A 123 5.15 -25.67 7.43
N GLU A 124 5.45 -25.63 6.14
CA GLU A 124 6.79 -25.36 5.61
C GLU A 124 6.83 -24.01 4.89
N LEU A 125 7.78 -23.15 5.24
CA LEU A 125 8.03 -21.91 4.49
C LEU A 125 9.18 -22.11 3.51
N SER A 126 8.84 -22.18 2.22
CA SER A 126 9.81 -22.35 1.15
C SER A 126 10.81 -21.19 1.06
N SER A 127 12.00 -21.47 0.53
CA SER A 127 13.04 -20.48 0.27
C SER A 127 12.52 -19.30 -0.56
N GLY A 128 12.79 -18.07 -0.13
CA GLY A 128 12.40 -16.83 -0.81
C GLY A 128 10.92 -16.45 -0.67
N THR A 129 10.08 -17.33 -0.14
CA THR A 129 8.62 -17.13 -0.01
C THR A 129 8.27 -16.29 1.20
N ILE A 130 7.11 -15.63 1.12
CA ILE A 130 6.48 -14.88 2.20
C ILE A 130 5.20 -15.61 2.61
N VAL A 131 5.00 -15.78 3.91
CA VAL A 131 3.70 -16.10 4.49
C VAL A 131 3.18 -14.87 5.22
N LYS A 132 1.90 -14.56 5.05
CA LYS A 132 1.19 -13.56 5.82
C LYS A 132 0.28 -14.25 6.83
N ILE A 133 0.33 -13.80 8.07
CA ILE A 133 -0.50 -14.27 9.17
C ILE A 133 -1.49 -13.14 9.48
N HIS A 134 -2.76 -13.39 9.23
CA HIS A 134 -3.86 -12.49 9.58
C HIS A 134 -4.36 -12.78 11.00
N THR A 135 -4.73 -11.73 11.76
CA THR A 135 -5.34 -11.91 13.10
C THR A 135 -6.71 -12.60 13.00
N GLY A 136 -7.52 -12.23 12.02
CA GLY A 136 -8.88 -12.76 11.87
C GLY A 136 -8.96 -14.20 11.34
N THR A 137 -10.11 -14.53 10.74
CA THR A 137 -10.45 -15.87 10.27
C THR A 137 -10.31 -16.03 8.75
N GLY A 138 -10.01 -17.24 8.30
CA GLY A 138 -9.96 -17.63 6.90
C GLY A 138 -9.55 -19.08 6.74
N THR A 139 -9.23 -19.49 5.50
CA THR A 139 -8.73 -20.83 5.20
C THR A 139 -7.23 -20.76 4.96
N ASN A 140 -6.46 -21.51 5.75
CA ASN A 140 -5.00 -21.54 5.60
C ASN A 140 -4.59 -22.06 4.22
N THR A 141 -3.57 -21.41 3.66
CA THR A 141 -2.87 -21.79 2.44
C THR A 141 -1.37 -21.81 2.70
N GLN A 142 -0.56 -22.02 1.65
CA GLN A 142 0.90 -21.97 1.78
C GLN A 142 1.44 -20.56 2.14
N THR A 143 0.71 -19.50 1.76
CA THR A 143 1.18 -18.11 1.86
C THR A 143 0.27 -17.21 2.69
N GLU A 144 -0.90 -17.69 3.09
CA GLU A 144 -1.86 -16.95 3.91
C GLU A 144 -2.30 -17.88 5.05
N LEU A 145 -2.07 -17.44 6.28
CA LEU A 145 -2.46 -18.12 7.50
C LEU A 145 -3.38 -17.21 8.32
N TYR A 146 -4.24 -17.81 9.11
CA TYR A 146 -5.24 -17.11 9.90
C TYR A 146 -5.14 -17.56 11.36
N TRP A 147 -5.03 -16.60 12.27
CA TRP A 147 -4.98 -16.85 13.71
C TRP A 147 -6.35 -17.29 14.24
N GLY A 148 -7.42 -16.80 13.63
CA GLY A 148 -8.79 -17.16 13.99
C GLY A 148 -9.31 -16.40 15.20
N GLU A 149 -8.64 -15.30 15.58
CA GLU A 149 -9.05 -14.45 16.67
C GLU A 149 -10.32 -13.68 16.32
N LYS A 150 -11.06 -13.32 17.37
CA LYS A 150 -12.33 -12.58 17.28
C LYS A 150 -12.23 -11.19 17.88
N SER A 151 -11.04 -10.74 18.20
CA SER A 151 -10.73 -9.42 18.72
C SER A 151 -9.35 -8.99 18.24
N PRO A 152 -9.09 -7.68 18.17
CA PRO A 152 -7.76 -7.15 17.87
C PRO A 152 -6.71 -7.75 18.79
N ILE A 153 -5.54 -8.05 18.24
CA ILE A 153 -4.39 -8.56 19.01
C ILE A 153 -3.33 -7.50 19.17
N TRP A 154 -3.10 -6.74 18.10
CA TRP A 154 -2.02 -5.77 18.05
C TRP A 154 -2.49 -4.40 18.52
N ASN A 155 -1.62 -3.67 19.20
CA ASN A 155 -1.93 -2.32 19.65
C ASN A 155 -1.64 -1.28 18.55
N ASN A 156 -2.63 -0.44 18.25
CA ASN A 156 -2.57 0.58 17.19
C ASN A 156 -1.54 1.70 17.47
N ASP A 157 -1.21 1.94 18.74
CA ASP A 157 -0.21 2.93 19.15
C ASP A 157 1.24 2.37 19.13
N GLY A 158 1.41 1.14 18.63
CA GLY A 158 2.66 0.40 18.60
C GLY A 158 2.61 -0.87 19.44
N ASP A 159 3.25 -1.92 18.91
CA ASP A 159 3.37 -3.25 19.53
C ASP A 159 4.69 -3.91 19.06
N THR A 160 5.01 -5.09 19.58
CA THR A 160 6.16 -5.88 19.16
C THR A 160 5.73 -7.29 18.77
N ALA A 161 5.80 -7.59 17.48
CA ALA A 161 5.70 -8.95 16.98
C ALA A 161 7.00 -9.72 17.25
N THR A 162 6.90 -10.86 17.93
CA THR A 162 8.05 -11.71 18.29
C THR A 162 7.91 -13.09 17.67
N LEU A 163 8.84 -13.46 16.77
CA LEU A 163 8.91 -14.78 16.17
C LEU A 163 9.83 -15.69 16.99
N LYS A 164 9.30 -16.84 17.45
CA LYS A 164 10.04 -17.83 18.24
C LYS A 164 10.04 -19.18 17.54
N ASP A 165 11.18 -19.87 17.58
CA ASP A 165 11.28 -21.23 17.09
C ASP A 165 10.60 -22.25 18.02
N LYS A 166 10.56 -23.52 17.59
CA LYS A 166 9.97 -24.62 18.39
C LYS A 166 10.61 -24.85 19.76
N LYS A 167 11.82 -24.33 20.01
CA LYS A 167 12.52 -24.41 21.30
C LYS A 167 12.27 -23.16 22.16
N GLY A 168 11.47 -22.21 21.67
CA GLY A 168 11.20 -20.93 22.32
C GLY A 168 12.29 -19.89 22.15
N ARG A 169 13.28 -20.13 21.28
CA ARG A 169 14.33 -19.13 20.99
C ARG A 169 13.74 -18.04 20.12
N ILE A 170 13.98 -16.78 20.48
CA ILE A 170 13.61 -15.64 19.65
C ILE A 170 14.48 -15.68 18.38
N ILE A 171 13.81 -15.67 17.23
CA ILE A 171 14.43 -15.63 15.91
C ILE A 171 14.46 -14.20 15.40
N ASP A 172 13.35 -13.48 15.57
CA ASP A 172 13.23 -12.09 15.13
C ASP A 172 12.17 -11.33 15.93
N GLN A 173 12.29 -10.00 15.93
CA GLN A 173 11.31 -9.09 16.50
C GLN A 173 11.08 -7.90 15.57
N TYR A 174 9.82 -7.46 15.49
CA TYR A 174 9.43 -6.29 14.71
C TYR A 174 8.58 -5.38 15.57
N HIS A 175 8.98 -4.12 15.67
CA HIS A 175 8.27 -3.08 16.40
C HIS A 175 7.76 -2.04 15.40
N GLU A 176 6.52 -1.62 15.56
CA GLU A 176 5.87 -0.56 14.78
C GLU A 176 5.74 0.72 15.60
#